data_AF-A0A8H8NX06-F1
#
_entry.id   AF-A0A8H8NX06-F1
#
_cell.length_a   1.000
_cell.length_b   1.000
_cell.length_c   1.000
_cell.angle_alpha   90.00
_cell.angle_beta   90.00
_cell.angle_gamma   90.00
#
_symmetry.space_group_name_H-M   'P 1'
#
loop_
_entity.id
_entity.type
_entity.pdbx_description
1 polymer ?
#
loop_
_entity_poly.entity_id
_entity_poly.type
_entity_poly.pdbx_seq_one_letter_code
_entity_poly.pdbx_strand_id
1 'polypeptide(L)'
;MDENWDLTIARVVRFVDGANHVKRICELADVDLELGRLAVQHLLFYQCVIMVDIFQYSNIYALKPSIEWLANDPGVQEECPGYVTLPGHTPPSWPELLRLYSRLSHSQTVHSWLESASSVTTSRSNPTTPKSPMGISPDIVSSIDPRRFISFGVIKGFVRRVRRWPVLLSRRGKRGRDGY
;
A
#
# COMPACT_ATOMS: atom_id res chain seq x y z
N MET A 1 -4.77 31.42 -1.79
CA MET A 1 -3.90 30.56 -2.63
C MET A 1 -3.27 31.49 -3.62
N ASP A 2 -1.94 31.69 -3.52
CA ASP A 2 -1.24 32.71 -4.29
C ASP A 2 -1.39 32.46 -5.80
N GLU A 3 -1.62 33.54 -6.56
CA GLU A 3 -1.84 33.59 -8.02
C GLU A 3 -0.68 33.00 -8.86
N ASN A 4 0.42 32.59 -8.23
CA ASN A 4 1.61 32.05 -8.89
C ASN A 4 1.67 30.51 -8.90
N TRP A 5 0.67 29.81 -8.38
CA TRP A 5 0.60 28.35 -8.53
C TRP A 5 0.17 27.99 -9.96
N ASP A 6 0.95 27.12 -10.61
CA ASP A 6 0.62 26.57 -11.92
C ASP A 6 -0.80 25.99 -11.91
N LEU A 7 -1.66 26.53 -12.77
CA LEU A 7 -3.07 26.11 -12.89
C LEU A 7 -3.21 24.60 -13.08
N THR A 8 -2.24 23.98 -13.75
CA THR A 8 -2.14 22.54 -13.98
C THR A 8 -1.99 21.78 -12.66
N ILE A 9 -1.07 22.22 -11.79
CA ILE A 9 -0.84 21.62 -10.48
C ILE A 9 -2.09 21.77 -9.61
N ALA A 10 -2.69 22.96 -9.59
CA ALA A 10 -3.89 23.23 -8.80
C ALA A 10 -5.08 22.31 -9.18
N ARG A 11 -5.23 21.99 -10.47
CA ARG A 11 -6.24 21.04 -10.95
C ARG A 11 -5.88 19.59 -10.57
N VAL A 12 -4.65 19.16 -10.86
CA VAL A 12 -4.20 17.79 -10.62
C VAL A 12 -4.29 17.40 -9.15
N VAL A 13 -3.84 18.27 -8.23
CA VAL A 13 -3.81 17.99 -6.78
C VAL A 13 -5.19 17.66 -6.20
N ARG A 14 -6.27 18.24 -6.72
CA ARG A 14 -7.64 17.99 -6.26
C ARG A 14 -8.11 16.55 -6.46
N PHE A 15 -7.48 15.83 -7.38
CA PHE A 15 -7.84 14.46 -7.74
C PHE A 15 -6.79 13.44 -7.27
N VAL A 16 -5.77 13.86 -6.51
CA VAL A 16 -4.81 12.96 -5.88
C VAL A 16 -5.46 12.33 -4.65
N ASP A 17 -6.01 11.14 -4.82
CA ASP A 17 -6.78 10.40 -3.81
C ASP A 17 -6.09 9.11 -3.32
N GLY A 18 -4.88 8.81 -3.83
CA GLY A 18 -4.15 7.58 -3.55
C GLY A 18 -4.72 6.33 -4.22
N ALA A 19 -5.71 6.47 -5.11
CA ALA A 19 -6.40 5.39 -5.80
C ALA A 19 -6.14 5.42 -7.30
N ASN A 20 -6.31 6.59 -7.90
CA ASN A 20 -6.26 6.78 -9.33
C ASN A 20 -4.81 6.85 -9.83
N HIS A 21 -4.56 6.21 -10.97
CA HIS A 21 -3.27 6.35 -11.65
C HIS A 21 -3.21 7.71 -12.38
N VAL A 22 -2.00 8.21 -12.65
CA VAL A 22 -1.78 9.56 -13.20
C VAL A 22 -2.65 9.87 -14.44
N LYS A 23 -2.77 8.93 -15.38
CA LYS A 23 -3.62 9.14 -16.57
C LYS A 23 -5.09 9.39 -16.19
N ARG A 24 -5.65 8.62 -15.25
CA ARG A 24 -7.02 8.83 -14.78
C ARG A 24 -7.19 10.16 -14.05
N ILE A 25 -6.18 10.58 -13.28
CA ILE A 25 -6.17 11.89 -12.62
C ILE A 25 -6.22 13.01 -13.66
N CYS A 26 -5.43 12.92 -14.73
CA CYS A 26 -5.44 13.89 -15.84
C CYS A 26 -6.80 13.96 -16.54
N GLU A 27 -7.43 12.81 -16.82
CA GLU A 27 -8.78 12.74 -17.39
C GLU A 27 -9.83 13.43 -16.50
N LEU A 28 -9.77 13.21 -15.18
CA LEU A 28 -10.69 13.84 -14.23
C LEU A 28 -10.44 15.34 -14.05
N ALA A 29 -9.17 15.75 -14.14
CA ALA A 29 -8.75 17.14 -14.00
C ALA A 29 -8.93 17.97 -15.28
N ASP A 30 -9.31 17.35 -16.40
CA ASP A 30 -9.35 17.96 -17.72
C ASP A 30 -8.00 18.64 -18.07
N VAL A 31 -6.93 17.85 -17.97
CA VAL A 31 -5.54 18.25 -18.22
C VAL A 31 -4.90 17.25 -19.17
N ASP A 32 -4.09 17.75 -20.10
CA ASP A 32 -3.31 16.90 -21.00
C ASP A 32 -2.35 15.96 -20.23
N LEU A 33 -2.16 14.74 -20.72
CA LEU A 33 -1.36 13.72 -20.02
C LEU A 33 0.11 14.14 -19.86
N GLU A 34 0.70 14.82 -20.83
CA GLU A 34 2.10 15.23 -20.79
C GLU A 34 2.32 16.34 -19.75
N LEU A 35 1.44 17.35 -19.74
CA LEU A 35 1.42 18.40 -18.72
C LEU A 35 1.14 17.85 -17.32
N GLY A 36 0.18 16.94 -17.20
CA GLY A 36 -0.15 16.30 -15.92
C GLY A 36 1.01 15.46 -15.38
N ARG A 37 1.79 14.79 -16.25
CA ARG A 37 3.01 14.09 -15.83
C ARG A 37 4.08 15.05 -15.34
N LEU A 38 4.27 16.19 -16.00
CA LEU A 38 5.20 17.23 -15.55
C LEU A 38 4.77 17.81 -14.20
N ALA A 39 3.47 18.09 -14.02
CA ALA A 39 2.90 18.55 -12.76
C ALA A 39 3.15 17.54 -11.61
N VAL A 40 2.89 16.25 -11.84
CA VAL A 40 3.17 15.19 -10.86
C VAL A 40 4.68 15.06 -10.61
N GLN A 41 5.53 15.23 -11.62
CA GLN A 41 6.99 15.22 -11.46
C GLN A 41 7.46 16.36 -10.56
N HIS A 42 6.92 17.56 -10.70
CA HIS A 42 7.21 18.68 -9.81
C HIS A 42 6.76 18.40 -8.38
N LEU A 43 5.54 17.88 -8.19
CA LEU A 43 5.03 17.51 -6.86
C LEU A 43 5.90 16.43 -6.20
N LEU A 44 6.39 15.46 -6.98
CA LEU A 44 7.33 14.44 -6.49
C LEU A 44 8.68 15.02 -6.14
N PHE A 45 9.20 15.94 -6.96
CA PHE A 45 10.49 16.59 -6.71
C PHE A 45 10.47 17.34 -5.37
N TYR A 46 9.40 18.09 -5.08
CA TYR A 46 9.22 18.81 -3.82
C TYR A 46 8.69 17.95 -2.66
N GLN A 47 8.55 16.63 -2.85
CA GLN A 47 8.05 15.69 -1.84
C GLN A 47 6.63 16.01 -1.35
N CYS A 48 5.81 16.68 -2.17
CA CYS A 48 4.41 16.96 -1.85
C CYS A 48 3.52 15.73 -2.05
N VAL A 49 3.95 14.80 -2.90
CA VAL A 49 3.26 13.53 -3.17
C VAL A 49 4.27 12.39 -3.21
N ILE A 50 3.77 11.16 -3.11
CA ILE A 50 4.55 9.94 -3.28
C ILE A 50 3.90 9.06 -4.35
N MET A 51 4.73 8.33 -5.10
CA MET A 51 4.24 7.32 -6.05
C MET A 51 4.11 5.97 -5.36
N VAL A 52 2.89 5.46 -5.29
CA VAL A 52 2.61 4.08 -4.88
C VAL A 52 2.29 3.24 -6.11
N ASP A 53 2.52 1.93 -5.99
CA ASP A 53 2.19 0.98 -7.04
C ASP A 53 0.67 0.77 -7.16
N ILE A 54 0.19 0.38 -8.34
CA ILE A 54 -1.22 0.07 -8.54
C ILE A 54 -1.55 -1.20 -7.75
N PHE A 55 -2.49 -1.07 -6.81
CA PHE A 55 -2.98 -2.19 -6.03
C PHE A 55 -3.77 -3.18 -6.91
N GLN A 56 -3.43 -4.46 -6.79
CA GLN A 56 -4.15 -5.57 -7.39
C GLN A 56 -4.12 -6.75 -6.42
N TYR A 57 -5.20 -7.54 -6.36
CA TYR A 57 -5.27 -8.73 -5.49
C TYR A 57 -4.25 -9.82 -5.85
N SER A 58 -3.75 -9.82 -7.10
CA SER A 58 -2.69 -10.69 -7.60
C SER A 58 -1.28 -10.27 -7.14
N ASN A 59 -1.12 -9.07 -6.59
CA ASN A 59 0.17 -8.59 -6.10
C ASN A 59 0.61 -9.39 -4.86
N ILE A 60 1.93 -9.46 -4.67
CA ILE A 60 2.56 -10.00 -3.47
C ILE A 60 3.19 -8.84 -2.71
N TYR A 61 2.97 -8.81 -1.40
CA TYR A 61 3.59 -7.86 -0.49
C TYR A 61 4.23 -8.60 0.67
N ALA A 62 5.32 -8.05 1.19
CA ALA A 62 6.02 -8.60 2.32
C ALA A 62 6.47 -7.50 3.27
N LEU A 63 6.58 -7.85 4.55
CA LEU A 63 7.13 -6.96 5.55
C LEU A 63 8.61 -6.65 5.30
N LYS A 64 8.99 -5.44 5.65
CA LYS A 64 10.37 -5.00 5.79
C LYS A 64 10.77 -5.11 7.26
N PRO A 65 12.06 -5.32 7.57
CA PRO A 65 12.57 -5.29 8.95
C PRO A 65 12.25 -3.99 9.69
N SER A 66 11.98 -2.90 8.95
CA SER A 66 11.56 -1.63 9.53
C SER A 66 10.25 -1.67 10.34
N ILE A 67 9.46 -2.74 10.23
CA ILE A 67 8.26 -2.91 11.05
C ILE A 67 8.58 -2.95 12.56
N GLU A 68 9.76 -3.44 12.97
CA GLU A 68 10.11 -3.57 14.39
C GLU A 68 10.11 -2.23 15.12
N TRP A 69 10.65 -1.19 14.48
CA TRP A 69 10.65 0.16 15.04
C TRP A 69 9.34 0.90 14.75
N LEU A 70 8.79 0.78 13.52
CA LEU A 70 7.55 1.46 13.12
C LEU A 70 6.34 0.97 13.91
N ALA A 71 6.33 -0.29 14.35
CA ALA A 71 5.22 -0.83 15.12
C ALA A 71 5.12 -0.23 16.53
N ASN A 72 6.21 0.33 17.05
CA ASN A 72 6.27 0.96 18.35
C ASN A 72 6.13 2.49 18.27
N ASP A 73 6.02 3.06 17.07
CA ASP A 73 5.80 4.49 16.87
C ASP A 73 4.35 4.87 17.21
N PRO A 74 4.10 5.73 18.21
CA PRO A 74 2.76 6.15 18.60
C PRO A 74 1.95 6.74 17.43
N GLY A 75 2.60 7.48 16.52
CA GLY A 75 1.92 8.10 15.38
C GLY A 75 1.38 7.06 14.39
N VAL A 76 2.11 5.96 14.21
CA VAL A 76 1.65 4.84 13.37
C VAL A 76 0.47 4.11 14.03
N GLN A 77 0.52 3.93 15.35
CA GLN A 77 -0.53 3.23 16.11
C GLN A 77 -1.85 3.99 16.13
N GLU A 78 -1.80 5.33 16.21
CA GLU A 78 -2.97 6.19 16.22
C GLU A 78 -3.59 6.35 14.82
N GLU A 79 -2.76 6.50 13.78
CA GLU A 79 -3.22 6.75 12.42
C GLU A 79 -3.71 5.48 11.70
N CYS A 80 -3.06 4.32 11.93
CA CYS A 80 -3.31 3.10 11.17
C CYS A 80 -4.78 2.65 11.24
N PRO A 81 -5.43 2.52 12.42
CA PRO A 81 -6.79 2.01 12.50
C PRO A 81 -7.79 2.87 11.74
N GLY A 82 -7.69 4.20 11.85
CA GLY A 82 -8.58 5.12 11.13
C GLY A 82 -8.37 5.08 9.62
N TYR A 83 -7.14 4.87 9.17
CA TYR A 83 -6.82 4.84 7.74
C TYR A 83 -7.32 3.55 7.06
N VAL A 84 -7.09 2.39 7.68
CA VAL A 84 -7.33 1.08 7.04
C VAL A 84 -8.77 0.58 7.12
N THR A 85 -9.56 1.13 8.04
CA THR A 85 -10.93 0.67 8.29
C THR A 85 -11.90 1.18 7.22
N LEU A 86 -12.84 0.32 6.82
CA LEU A 86 -13.94 0.68 5.93
C LEU A 86 -14.86 1.71 6.61
N PRO A 87 -15.41 2.67 5.86
CA PRO A 87 -16.39 3.61 6.41
C PRO A 87 -17.55 2.88 7.09
N GLY A 88 -17.92 3.31 8.29
CA GLY A 88 -19.04 2.75 9.06
C GLY A 88 -18.70 1.53 9.93
N HIS A 89 -17.46 1.03 9.91
CA HIS A 89 -17.01 -0.01 10.83
C HIS A 89 -16.18 0.57 11.98
N THR A 90 -16.16 -0.13 13.12
CA THR A 90 -15.31 0.24 14.24
C THR A 90 -13.85 -0.11 13.94
N PRO A 91 -12.90 0.83 14.15
CA PRO A 91 -11.50 0.57 13.87
C PRO A 91 -10.94 -0.51 14.82
N PRO A 92 -10.26 -1.55 14.29
CA PRO A 92 -9.67 -2.60 15.12
C PRO A 92 -8.44 -2.08 15.87
N SER A 93 -8.03 -2.81 16.90
CA SER A 93 -6.86 -2.40 17.69
C SER A 93 -5.56 -2.57 16.91
N TRP A 94 -4.56 -1.72 17.19
CA TRP A 94 -3.25 -1.81 16.55
C TRP A 94 -2.61 -3.21 16.62
N PRO A 95 -2.62 -3.93 17.76
CA PRO A 95 -2.05 -5.28 17.84
C PRO A 95 -2.69 -6.29 16.88
N GLU A 96 -3.99 -6.16 16.61
CA GLU A 96 -4.71 -7.02 15.65
C GLU A 96 -4.28 -6.71 14.22
N LEU A 97 -4.15 -5.43 13.86
CA LEU A 97 -3.61 -4.99 12.58
C LEU A 97 -2.16 -5.44 12.39
N LEU A 98 -1.33 -5.34 13.41
CA LEU A 98 0.06 -5.80 13.38
C LEU A 98 0.14 -7.32 13.15
N ARG A 99 -0.76 -8.10 13.77
CA ARG A 99 -0.89 -9.54 13.50
C ARG A 99 -1.33 -9.84 12.07
N LEU A 100 -2.17 -9.00 11.46
CA LEU A 100 -2.53 -9.12 10.04
C LEU A 100 -1.33 -8.83 9.13
N TYR A 101 -0.58 -7.77 9.45
CA TYR A 101 0.63 -7.39 8.72
C TYR A 101 1.70 -8.48 8.80
N SER A 102 1.87 -9.14 9.95
CA SER A 102 2.87 -10.21 10.15
C SER A 102 2.65 -11.44 9.26
N ARG A 103 1.45 -11.60 8.69
CA ARG A 103 1.13 -12.67 7.75
C ARG A 103 1.43 -12.33 6.29
N LEU A 104 1.81 -11.08 5.98
CA LEU A 104 2.27 -10.73 4.63
C LEU A 104 3.62 -11.37 4.36
N SER A 105 3.64 -12.30 3.40
CA SER A 105 4.80 -13.12 3.04
C SER A 105 5.08 -13.05 1.54
N HIS A 106 6.34 -13.29 1.16
CA HIS A 106 6.78 -13.35 -0.24
C HIS A 106 6.14 -14.49 -1.04
N SER A 107 5.50 -15.47 -0.38
CA SER A 107 4.98 -16.69 -1.00
C SER A 107 3.52 -16.57 -1.49
N GLN A 108 2.75 -15.61 -1.01
CA GLN A 108 1.29 -15.56 -1.26
C GLN A 108 0.84 -14.20 -1.79
N THR A 109 -0.22 -14.21 -2.61
CA THR A 109 -0.86 -12.99 -3.11
C THR A 109 -1.77 -12.38 -2.04
N VAL A 110 -2.14 -11.11 -2.20
CA VAL A 110 -3.12 -10.45 -1.32
C VAL A 110 -4.45 -11.21 -1.31
N HIS A 111 -4.88 -11.74 -2.46
CA HIS A 111 -6.08 -12.58 -2.54
C HIS A 111 -6.01 -13.79 -1.59
N SER A 112 -4.95 -14.59 -1.72
CA SER A 112 -4.77 -15.81 -0.93
C SER A 112 -4.57 -15.48 0.56
N TRP A 113 -3.89 -14.38 0.87
CA TRP A 113 -3.80 -13.86 2.23
C TRP A 113 -5.16 -13.50 2.83
N LEU A 114 -5.97 -12.74 2.10
CA LEU A 114 -7.29 -12.35 2.57
C LEU A 114 -8.21 -13.56 2.74
N GLU A 115 -8.17 -14.51 1.81
CA GLU A 115 -8.91 -15.76 1.91
C GLU A 115 -8.50 -16.57 3.15
N SER A 116 -7.19 -16.66 3.44
CA SER A 116 -6.68 -17.34 4.65
C SER A 116 -7.02 -16.62 5.96
N ALA A 117 -7.19 -15.29 5.92
CA ALA A 117 -7.61 -14.50 7.06
C ALA A 117 -9.12 -14.60 7.31
N SER A 118 -9.91 -14.70 6.24
CA SER A 118 -11.37 -14.82 6.27
C SER A 118 -11.86 -16.26 6.44
N SER A 119 -11.02 -17.27 6.16
CA SER A 119 -11.42 -18.68 6.27
C SER A 119 -11.71 -19.03 7.73
N VAL A 120 -12.98 -18.86 8.09
CA VAL A 120 -13.62 -19.52 9.21
C VAL A 120 -13.38 -21.01 9.04
N THR A 121 -12.81 -21.67 10.04
CA THR A 121 -12.82 -23.12 10.13
C THR A 121 -14.28 -23.58 10.27
N THR A 122 -15.03 -23.66 9.17
CA THR A 122 -16.28 -24.42 9.11
C THR A 122 -15.94 -25.91 9.00
N SER A 123 -15.18 -26.43 9.96
CA SER A 123 -15.25 -27.85 10.27
C SER A 123 -16.37 -28.01 11.29
N ARG A 124 -17.56 -28.36 10.79
CA ARG A 124 -18.62 -28.96 11.60
C ARG A 124 -18.00 -30.08 12.45
N SER A 125 -18.42 -30.13 13.72
CA SER A 125 -18.08 -31.08 14.79
C SER A 125 -16.78 -30.84 15.59
N ASN A 126 -16.80 -29.87 16.53
CA ASN A 126 -16.65 -30.11 17.98
C ASN A 126 -16.84 -28.80 18.79
N PRO A 127 -17.65 -28.74 19.87
CA PRO A 127 -17.85 -27.53 20.67
C PRO A 127 -16.88 -27.48 21.85
N THR A 128 -15.59 -27.31 21.58
CA THR A 128 -14.62 -26.91 22.61
C THR A 128 -13.59 -25.98 21.99
N THR A 129 -13.86 -24.67 22.12
CA THR A 129 -13.02 -23.52 21.70
C THR A 129 -12.69 -23.41 20.20
N PRO A 130 -13.40 -22.56 19.43
CA PRO A 130 -12.99 -22.19 18.08
C PRO A 130 -11.82 -21.21 18.17
N LYS A 131 -10.58 -21.70 18.14
CA LYS A 131 -9.41 -20.85 17.90
C LYS A 131 -9.25 -20.74 16.39
N SER A 132 -9.67 -19.60 15.81
CA SER A 132 -9.27 -19.23 14.45
C SER A 132 -7.75 -19.46 14.32
N PRO A 133 -7.23 -20.00 13.18
CA PRO A 133 -5.80 -20.23 13.00
C PRO A 133 -4.96 -18.95 13.14
N MET A 134 -5.60 -17.78 13.12
CA MET A 134 -4.97 -16.47 13.33
C MET A 134 -5.25 -15.86 14.71
N GLY A 135 -6.18 -16.38 15.50
CA GLY A 135 -6.60 -15.78 16.78
C GLY A 135 -7.17 -14.36 16.63
N ILE A 136 -7.60 -14.01 15.42
CA ILE A 136 -8.25 -12.74 15.07
C ILE A 136 -9.70 -13.05 14.75
N SER A 137 -10.61 -12.25 15.29
CA SER A 137 -12.05 -12.38 15.09
C SER A 137 -12.40 -12.06 13.62
N PRO A 138 -13.26 -12.86 12.95
CA PRO A 138 -13.51 -12.74 11.51
C PRO A 138 -14.15 -11.40 11.10
N ASP A 139 -14.87 -10.77 12.04
CA ASP A 139 -15.42 -9.41 11.94
C ASP A 139 -14.34 -8.36 11.67
N ILE A 140 -13.15 -8.50 12.27
CA ILE A 140 -12.02 -7.58 12.07
C ILE A 140 -11.51 -7.66 10.62
N VAL A 141 -11.43 -8.85 10.04
CA VAL A 141 -10.97 -9.00 8.65
C VAL A 141 -11.97 -8.37 7.69
N SER A 142 -13.27 -8.50 7.99
CA SER A 142 -14.33 -7.90 7.18
C SER A 142 -14.43 -6.37 7.31
N SER A 143 -13.92 -5.77 8.38
CA SER A 143 -13.96 -4.31 8.59
C SER A 143 -12.84 -3.54 7.89
N ILE A 144 -11.85 -4.24 7.31
CA ILE A 144 -10.63 -3.62 6.74
C ILE A 144 -10.76 -3.47 5.22
N ASP A 145 -10.34 -2.32 4.68
CA ASP A 145 -10.13 -2.13 3.24
C ASP A 145 -8.74 -2.69 2.87
N PRO A 146 -8.64 -3.79 2.10
CA PRO A 146 -7.36 -4.42 1.77
C PRO A 146 -6.40 -3.49 1.02
N ARG A 147 -6.92 -2.58 0.20
CA ARG A 147 -6.12 -1.62 -0.55
C ARG A 147 -5.53 -0.59 0.40
N ARG A 148 -6.34 -0.01 1.29
CA ARG A 148 -5.86 0.97 2.28
C ARG A 148 -4.90 0.33 3.28
N PHE A 149 -5.16 -0.91 3.67
CA PHE A 149 -4.25 -1.69 4.50
C PHE A 149 -2.86 -1.82 3.87
N ILE A 150 -2.80 -2.24 2.61
CA ILE A 150 -1.51 -2.35 1.90
C ILE A 150 -0.89 -0.98 1.63
N SER A 151 -1.67 0.02 1.20
CA SER A 151 -1.12 1.34 0.90
C SER A 151 -0.53 1.99 2.14
N PHE A 152 -1.19 1.92 3.29
CA PHE A 152 -0.65 2.45 4.56
C PHE A 152 0.74 1.88 4.87
N GLY A 153 0.88 0.56 4.82
CA GLY A 153 2.18 -0.07 5.07
C GLY A 153 3.27 0.30 4.06
N VAL A 154 2.90 0.52 2.79
CA VAL A 154 3.82 0.98 1.75
C VAL A 154 4.23 2.45 1.99
N ILE A 155 3.27 3.31 2.32
CA ILE A 155 3.46 4.74 2.60
C ILE A 155 4.37 4.93 3.81
N LYS A 156 4.09 4.23 4.92
CA LYS A 156 4.93 4.24 6.12
C LYS A 156 6.25 3.48 5.94
N GLY A 157 6.41 2.74 4.86
CA GLY A 157 7.67 2.12 4.45
C GLY A 157 8.03 0.82 5.19
N PHE A 158 7.06 0.14 5.82
CA PHE A 158 7.23 -1.18 6.45
C PHE A 158 6.68 -2.34 5.62
N VAL A 159 5.95 -2.07 4.53
CA VAL A 159 5.54 -3.06 3.53
C VAL A 159 6.23 -2.77 2.20
N ARG A 160 6.64 -3.79 1.47
CA ARG A 160 7.14 -3.67 0.09
C ARG A 160 6.44 -4.62 -0.86
N ARG A 161 6.26 -4.20 -2.12
CA ARG A 161 5.85 -5.10 -3.20
C ARG A 161 6.97 -6.07 -3.54
N VAL A 162 6.62 -7.34 -3.74
CA VAL A 162 7.51 -8.38 -4.24
C VAL A 162 7.18 -8.61 -5.70
N ARG A 163 8.19 -8.51 -6.58
CA ARG A 163 8.04 -8.78 -8.01
C ARG A 163 8.51 -10.20 -8.30
N ARG A 164 7.71 -10.96 -9.06
CA ARG A 164 8.00 -12.35 -9.43
C ARG A 164 9.07 -12.49 -10.53
N TRP A 165 9.50 -11.38 -11.14
CA TRP A 165 10.45 -11.38 -12.24
C TRP A 165 11.77 -10.74 -11.83
N PRO A 166 12.92 -11.34 -12.18
CA PRO A 166 14.22 -10.73 -11.97
C PRO A 166 14.31 -9.41 -12.74
N VAL A 167 14.80 -8.37 -12.08
CA VAL A 167 15.10 -7.10 -12.75
C VAL A 167 16.37 -7.32 -13.56
N LEU A 168 16.29 -7.13 -14.88
CA LEU A 168 17.47 -7.13 -15.74
C LEU A 168 18.37 -5.96 -15.32
N LEU A 169 19.42 -6.26 -14.57
CA LEU A 169 20.46 -5.29 -14.28
C LEU A 169 21.24 -5.07 -15.57
N SER A 170 21.03 -3.94 -16.24
CA SER A 170 21.84 -3.58 -17.40
C SER A 170 23.31 -3.62 -17.00
N ARG A 171 24.07 -4.50 -17.66
CA ARG A 171 25.50 -4.69 -17.43
C ARG A 171 26.19 -3.36 -17.68
N ARG A 172 26.64 -2.70 -16.60
CA ARG A 172 27.47 -1.49 -16.64
C ARG A 172 28.58 -1.72 -17.65
N GLY A 173 28.50 -1.02 -18.79
CA GLY A 173 29.43 -1.18 -19.90
C GLY A 173 30.86 -1.06 -19.39
N LYS A 174 31.70 -2.06 -19.72
CA LYS A 174 33.15 -1.89 -19.69
C LYS A 174 33.44 -0.70 -20.62
N ARG A 175 33.72 0.48 -20.06
CA ARG A 175 34.47 1.50 -20.79
C ARG A 175 35.80 0.84 -21.14
N GLY A 176 36.02 0.63 -22.44
CA GLY A 176 37.33 0.32 -22.97
C GLY A 176 38.32 1.35 -22.45
N ARG A 177 39.37 0.86 -21.80
CA ARG A 177 40.63 1.59 -21.72
C ARG A 177 41.48 0.97 -22.82
N ASP A 178 41.29 1.49 -24.02
CA ASP A 178 42.30 1.40 -25.07
C ASP A 178 43.24 2.58 -24.86
N GLY A 179 44.55 2.31 -24.98
CA GLY A 179 45.62 3.21 -24.60
C GLY A 179 45.80 4.43 -25.51
N TYR A 180 46.45 5.44 -24.96
CA TYR A 180 47.74 5.99 -25.40
C TYR A 180 48.52 6.38 -24.15
#